data_AF-A0A1I0H7Q8-F1
#
_entry.id   AF-A0A1I0H7Q8-F1
#
_cell.length_a   1.000
_cell.length_b   1.000
_cell.length_c   1.000
_cell.angle_alpha   90.00
_cell.angle_beta   90.00
_cell.angle_gamma   90.00
#
_symmetry.space_group_name_H-M   'P 1'
#
loop_
_entity.id
_entity.type
_entity.pdbx_description
1 polymer ?
#
loop_
_entity_poly.entity_id
_entity_poly.type
_entity_poly.pdbx_seq_one_letter_code
_entity_poly.pdbx_strand_id
1 'polypeptide(L)'
;MEERAGVLDDLAELEVFRTLLEPTGIKGIVVDCPDCDEEHHVDWALMQANLRQLLEEGQTGRHEPPFDPDPDDYVSWDYASGYADGIAAVAEREEPGGEGRGGRHARED
;
A
#
# COMPACT_ATOMS: atom_id res chain seq x y z
N MET A 1 13.63 -16.23 -8.64
CA MET A 1 12.89 -16.47 -7.36
C MET A 1 12.48 -15.16 -6.73
N GLU A 2 13.30 -14.11 -6.84
CA GLU A 2 13.01 -12.77 -6.30
C GLU A 2 11.77 -12.10 -6.89
N GLU A 3 11.49 -12.25 -8.19
CA GLU A 3 10.30 -11.65 -8.83
C GLU A 3 8.99 -12.15 -8.21
N ARG A 4 8.86 -13.46 -7.98
CA ARG A 4 7.69 -14.03 -7.31
C ARG A 4 7.56 -13.60 -5.85
N ALA A 5 8.67 -13.38 -5.16
CA ALA A 5 8.66 -12.89 -3.79
C ALA A 5 8.17 -11.44 -3.75
N GLY A 6 8.67 -10.59 -4.65
CA GLY A 6 8.20 -9.19 -4.77
C GLY A 6 6.69 -9.10 -4.99
N VAL A 7 6.12 -9.87 -5.92
CA VAL A 7 4.66 -9.82 -6.17
C VAL A 7 3.84 -10.35 -4.97
N LEU A 8 4.40 -11.25 -4.15
CA LEU A 8 3.75 -11.67 -2.91
C LEU A 8 3.77 -10.57 -1.84
N ASP A 9 4.89 -9.84 -1.75
CA ASP A 9 5.01 -8.69 -0.86
C ASP A 9 4.03 -7.58 -1.30
N ASP A 10 3.94 -7.30 -2.60
CA ASP A 10 2.96 -6.35 -3.17
C ASP A 10 1.51 -6.76 -2.83
N LEU A 11 1.18 -8.05 -2.88
CA LEU A 11 -0.15 -8.54 -2.49
C LEU A 11 -0.44 -8.32 -1.00
N ALA A 12 0.57 -8.51 -0.15
CA ALA A 12 0.45 -8.29 1.28
C ALA A 12 0.27 -6.80 1.61
N GLU A 13 1.06 -5.92 0.97
CA GLU A 13 0.92 -4.47 1.09
C GLU A 13 -0.44 -3.98 0.60
N LEU A 14 -0.91 -4.46 -0.55
CA LEU A 14 -2.21 -4.08 -1.11
C LEU A 14 -3.36 -4.41 -0.14
N GLU A 15 -3.32 -5.56 0.54
CA GLU A 15 -4.31 -5.94 1.55
C GLU A 15 -4.27 -4.99 2.77
N VAL A 16 -3.09 -4.56 3.20
CA VAL A 16 -2.94 -3.54 4.26
C VAL A 16 -3.55 -2.21 3.80
N PHE A 17 -3.20 -1.73 2.61
CA PHE A 17 -3.71 -0.47 2.07
C PHE A 17 -5.22 -0.47 1.97
N ARG A 18 -5.79 -1.52 1.39
CA ARG A 18 -7.23 -1.70 1.31
C ARG A 18 -7.88 -1.66 2.69
N THR A 19 -7.34 -2.40 3.65
CA THR A 19 -7.91 -2.45 5.01
C THR A 19 -7.96 -1.08 5.67
N LEU A 20 -6.96 -0.24 5.41
CA LEU A 20 -6.85 1.09 5.99
C LEU A 20 -7.66 2.16 5.23
N LEU A 21 -7.70 2.09 3.91
CA LEU A 21 -8.20 3.16 3.03
C LEU A 21 -9.60 2.90 2.46
N GLU A 22 -10.00 1.64 2.25
CA GLU A 22 -11.36 1.31 1.80
C GLU A 22 -12.45 1.92 2.71
N PRO A 23 -12.31 1.90 4.06
CA PRO A 23 -13.29 2.53 4.96
C PRO A 23 -13.34 4.06 4.89
N THR A 24 -12.31 4.72 4.35
CA THR A 24 -12.26 6.19 4.24
C THR A 24 -12.91 6.71 2.95
N GLY A 25 -13.31 5.81 2.05
CA GLY A 25 -13.93 6.11 0.77
C GLY A 25 -13.06 5.82 -0.45
N ILE A 26 -11.78 5.50 -0.25
CA ILE A 26 -10.85 5.19 -1.36
C ILE A 26 -11.19 3.83 -1.97
N LYS A 27 -11.39 3.80 -3.28
CA LYS A 27 -11.84 2.63 -4.05
C LYS A 27 -10.71 1.79 -4.63
N GLY A 28 -9.51 2.35 -4.72
CA GLY A 28 -8.38 1.66 -5.32
C GLY A 28 -7.11 2.50 -5.39
N ILE A 29 -6.24 2.11 -6.32
CA ILE A 29 -4.97 2.78 -6.55
C ILE A 29 -4.83 3.31 -7.96
N VAL A 30 -4.00 4.33 -8.10
CA VAL A 30 -3.53 4.85 -9.39
C VAL A 30 -2.22 4.16 -9.77
N VAL A 31 -2.12 3.70 -11.01
CA VAL A 31 -0.94 3.03 -11.57
C VAL A 31 -0.52 3.72 -12.86
N ASP A 32 0.75 4.11 -12.95
CA ASP A 32 1.34 4.56 -14.20
C ASP A 32 1.52 3.38 -15.17
N CYS A 33 0.81 3.40 -16.29
CA CYS A 33 0.93 2.36 -17.30
C CYS A 33 1.99 2.74 -18.35
N PRO A 34 3.12 2.00 -18.46
CA PRO A 34 4.17 2.33 -19.43
C PRO A 34 3.78 2.05 -20.88
N ASP A 35 2.73 1.25 -21.11
CA ASP A 35 2.24 0.94 -22.47
C ASP A 35 1.29 2.02 -23.01
N CYS A 36 0.60 2.72 -22.11
CA CYS A 36 -0.42 3.72 -22.47
C CYS A 36 0.06 5.16 -22.23
N ASP A 37 1.16 5.37 -21.49
CA ASP A 37 1.62 6.69 -21.02
C ASP A 37 0.51 7.47 -20.27
N GLU A 38 -0.38 6.74 -19.58
CA GLU A 38 -1.55 7.26 -18.88
C GLU A 38 -1.70 6.60 -17.49
N GLU A 39 -2.34 7.32 -16.58
CA GLU A 39 -2.68 6.86 -15.23
C GLU A 39 -3.92 5.96 -15.27
N HIS A 40 -3.80 4.74 -14.73
CA HIS A 40 -4.90 3.80 -14.59
C HIS A 40 -5.43 3.79 -13.17
N HIS A 41 -6.73 4.05 -13.03
CA HIS A 41 -7.46 3.94 -11.77
C HIS A 41 -7.95 2.50 -11.62
N VAL A 42 -7.36 1.78 -10.67
CA VAL A 42 -7.55 0.33 -10.50
C VAL A 42 -8.16 0.06 -9.14
N ASP A 43 -9.39 -0.45 -9.13
CA ASP A 43 -10.07 -0.84 -7.89
C ASP A 43 -9.28 -1.90 -7.12
N TRP A 44 -9.44 -1.95 -5.79
CA TRP A 44 -8.74 -2.92 -4.93
C TRP A 44 -8.84 -4.36 -5.41
N ALA A 45 -10.05 -4.81 -5.74
CA ALA A 45 -10.30 -6.17 -6.20
C ALA A 45 -9.61 -6.45 -7.54
N LEU A 46 -9.55 -5.44 -8.43
CA LEU A 46 -8.94 -5.55 -9.74
C LEU A 46 -7.42 -5.63 -9.63
N MET A 47 -6.80 -4.76 -8.82
CA MET A 47 -5.36 -4.80 -8.60
C MET A 47 -4.93 -6.12 -7.96
N GLN A 48 -5.72 -6.62 -7.01
CA GLN A 48 -5.47 -7.91 -6.40
C GLN A 48 -5.55 -9.07 -7.41
N ALA A 49 -6.52 -9.03 -8.33
CA ALA A 49 -6.61 -10.00 -9.42
C ALA A 49 -5.38 -9.92 -10.33
N ASN A 50 -4.93 -8.71 -10.69
CA ASN A 50 -3.74 -8.49 -11.53
C ASN A 50 -2.49 -9.12 -10.91
N LEU A 51 -2.23 -8.87 -9.62
CA LEU A 51 -1.05 -9.41 -8.94
C LEU A 51 -1.11 -10.94 -8.79
N ARG A 52 -2.30 -11.50 -8.53
CA ARG A 52 -2.46 -12.97 -8.51
C ARG A 52 -2.22 -13.58 -9.88
N GLN A 53 -2.75 -12.97 -10.94
CA GLN A 53 -2.51 -13.45 -12.30
C GLN A 53 -1.04 -13.33 -12.70
N LEU A 54 -0.37 -12.24 -12.30
CA LEU A 54 1.07 -12.07 -12.50
C LEU A 54 1.87 -13.20 -11.81
N LEU A 55 1.47 -13.64 -10.61
CA LEU A 55 2.10 -14.77 -9.91
C LEU A 55 1.88 -16.13 -10.60
N GLU A 56 0.71 -16.32 -11.22
CA GLU A 56 0.30 -17.60 -11.80
C GLU A 56 0.74 -17.75 -13.26
N GLU A 57 0.59 -16.68 -14.05
CA GLU A 57 0.75 -16.67 -15.51
C GLU A 57 1.97 -15.86 -15.97
N GLY A 58 2.63 -15.09 -15.09
CA GLY A 58 3.77 -14.24 -15.44
C GLY A 58 3.40 -12.98 -16.21
N GLN A 59 2.10 -12.68 -16.32
CA GLN A 59 1.58 -11.49 -16.98
C GLN A 59 0.28 -11.05 -16.31
N THR A 60 0.01 -9.74 -16.30
CA THR A 60 -1.29 -9.23 -15.87
C THR A 60 -2.31 -9.43 -16.99
N GLY A 61 -3.55 -9.73 -16.61
CA GLY A 61 -4.65 -9.81 -17.56
C GLY A 61 -4.98 -8.44 -18.16
N ARG A 62 -5.55 -8.45 -19.37
CA ARG A 62 -6.18 -7.24 -19.90
C ARG A 62 -7.48 -7.01 -19.13
N HIS A 63 -7.45 -6.05 -18.22
CA HIS A 63 -8.64 -5.58 -17.54
C HIS A 63 -9.07 -4.23 -18.08
N GLU A 64 -10.36 -4.08 -18.31
CA GLU A 64 -10.92 -2.81 -18.76
C GLU A 64 -11.12 -1.90 -17.54
N PRO A 65 -10.56 -0.68 -17.54
CA PRO A 65 -10.74 0.28 -16.44
C PRO A 65 -12.22 0.62 -16.23
N PRO A 66 -12.61 1.08 -15.04
CA PRO A 66 -13.93 1.68 -14.84
C PRO A 66 -14.15 2.82 -15.84
N PHE A 67 -15.38 2.93 -16.34
CA PHE A 67 -15.76 4.02 -17.23
C PHE A 67 -15.96 5.30 -16.41
N ASP A 68 -15.13 6.32 -16.66
CA ASP A 68 -15.15 7.64 -16.00
C ASP A 68 -14.95 7.56 -14.46
N PRO A 69 -13.79 7.08 -13.98
CA PRO A 69 -13.50 7.06 -12.55
C PRO A 69 -13.35 8.48 -12.02
N ASP A 70 -13.89 8.72 -10.82
CA ASP A 70 -13.59 9.95 -10.08
C ASP A 70 -12.14 9.85 -9.53
N PRO A 71 -11.21 10.71 -9.96
CA PRO A 71 -9.81 10.64 -9.54
C PRO A 71 -9.64 10.78 -8.02
N ASP A 72 -10.56 11.48 -7.34
CA ASP A 72 -10.49 11.69 -5.88
C ASP A 72 -10.77 10.39 -5.08
N ASP A 73 -11.30 9.35 -5.73
CA ASP A 73 -11.56 8.05 -5.12
C ASP A 73 -10.33 7.11 -5.14
N TYR A 74 -9.21 7.52 -5.73
CA TYR A 74 -8.02 6.68 -5.90
C TYR A 74 -6.76 7.40 -5.41
N VAL A 75 -5.77 6.63 -4.97
CA VAL A 75 -4.50 7.18 -4.47
C VAL A 75 -3.31 6.45 -5.08
N SER A 76 -2.15 7.09 -5.12
CA SER A 76 -0.93 6.41 -5.54
C SER A 76 -0.47 5.36 -4.52
N TRP A 77 0.36 4.41 -4.97
CA TRP A 77 1.03 3.47 -4.07
C TRP A 77 1.83 4.18 -2.98
N ASP A 78 2.59 5.22 -3.35
CA ASP A 78 3.39 6.01 -2.42
C ASP A 78 2.54 6.65 -1.31
N TYR A 79 1.36 7.16 -1.66
CA TYR A 79 0.44 7.70 -0.67
C TYR A 79 -0.06 6.59 0.27
N ALA A 80 -0.48 5.46 -0.27
CA ALA A 80 -1.02 4.36 0.52
C ALA A 80 0.03 3.77 1.49
N SER A 81 1.27 3.61 1.02
CA SER A 81 2.41 3.19 1.82
C SER A 81 2.70 4.19 2.95
N GLY A 82 2.82 5.48 2.63
CA GLY A 82 3.04 6.52 3.64
C GLY A 82 1.90 6.64 4.66
N TYR A 83 0.65 6.42 4.24
CA TYR A 83 -0.50 6.35 5.14
C TYR A 83 -0.39 5.16 6.11
N ALA A 84 -0.08 3.97 5.59
CA ALA A 84 0.09 2.76 6.39
C ALA A 84 1.22 2.92 7.42
N ASP A 85 2.37 3.47 7.02
CA ASP A 85 3.48 3.81 7.90
C ASP A 85 3.07 4.80 8.99
N GLY A 86 2.29 5.83 8.64
CA GLY A 86 1.75 6.80 9.58
C GLY A 86 0.86 6.16 10.65
N ILE A 87 -0.04 5.25 10.24
CA ILE A 87 -0.91 4.50 11.16
C ILE A 87 -0.09 3.59 12.08
N ALA A 88 0.88 2.85 11.53
CA ALA A 88 1.76 1.98 12.30
C ALA A 88 2.53 2.78 13.36
N ALA A 89 3.12 3.92 12.98
CA ALA A 89 3.87 4.78 13.89
C ALA A 89 2.99 5.40 14.99
N VAL A 90 1.70 5.63 14.75
CA VAL A 90 0.76 6.06 15.79
C VAL A 90 0.45 4.91 16.74
N ALA A 91 0.15 3.72 16.23
CA ALA A 91 -0.12 2.54 17.04
C ALA A 91 1.05 2.21 17.98
N GLU A 92 2.29 2.28 17.49
CA GLU A 92 3.51 2.07 18.30
C GLU A 92 3.68 3.10 19.44
N ARG A 93 3.15 4.32 19.27
CA ARG A 93 3.21 5.37 20.30
C ARG A 93 2.12 5.22 21.36
N GLU A 94 1.00 4.61 21.00
CA GLU A 94 -0.14 4.42 21.89
C GLU A 94 -0.01 3.19 22.79
N GLU A 95 0.93 2.28 22.52
CA GLU A 95 1.31 1.18 23.42
C GLU A 95 1.93 1.73 24.73
N PRO A 96 1.23 1.66 25.88
CA PRO A 96 1.78 2.14 27.14
C PRO A 96 2.70 1.05 27.72
N GLY A 97 3.94 0.97 27.25
CA GLY A 97 4.86 -0.09 27.70
C GLY A 97 6.34 0.05 27.33
N GLY A 98 6.78 1.14 26.72
CA GLY A 98 8.20 1.39 26.45
C GLY A 98 8.93 1.98 27.66
N GLU A 99 9.46 1.10 28.51
CA GLU A 99 10.34 1.41 29.64
C GLU A 99 11.35 2.54 29.33
N GLY A 100 11.42 3.50 30.25
CA GLY A 100 12.10 4.77 30.06
C GLY A 100 13.56 4.67 29.63
N ARG A 101 13.92 5.60 28.75
CA ARG A 101 15.29 6.10 28.58
C ARG A 101 15.76 6.69 29.92
N GLY A 102 16.21 5.82 30.81
CA GLY A 102 16.83 6.18 32.08
C GLY A 102 18.13 6.93 31.83
N GLY A 103 18.06 8.25 31.98
CA GLY A 103 19.25 9.09 32.01
C GLY A 103 20.18 8.69 33.15
N ARG A 104 21.48 8.71 32.87
CA ARG A 104 22.50 9.11 33.84
C ARG A 104 23.50 10.01 33.13
N HIS A 105 23.17 11.30 33.12
CA HIS A 105 24.18 12.30 33.38
C HIS A 105 24.71 12.04 34.80
N ALA A 106 25.97 11.65 34.91
CA ALA A 106 26.75 11.84 36.12
C ALA A 106 28.05 12.53 35.68
N ARG A 107 28.11 13.83 35.93
CA ARG A 107 29.36 14.55 36.18
C ARG A 107 29.72 14.26 37.62
N GLU A 108 30.99 14.00 37.93
CA GLU A 108 31.70 14.49 39.12
C GLU A 108 33.20 14.13 39.01
N ASP A 109 34.02 15.15 39.28
CA ASP A 109 35.49 15.34 39.38
C ASP A 109 36.52 14.42 38.69
#